data_AF-A0A430SEU3-F1
#
_entry.id   AF-A0A430SEU3-F1
#
_cell.length_a   1.000
_cell.length_b   1.000
_cell.length_c   1.000
_cell.angle_alpha   90.00
_cell.angle_beta   90.00
_cell.angle_gamma   90.00
#
_symmetry.space_group_name_H-M   'P 1'
#
loop_
_entity.id
_entity.type
_entity.pdbx_description
1 polymer ?
#
loop_
_entity_poly.entity_id
_entity_poly.type
_entity_poly.pdbx_seq_one_letter_code
_entity_poly.pdbx_strand_id
1 'polypeptide(L)' 'MDRHLFQRIRKHAWGYIYVAPWVVLYLVFGLCPLGLSFYLSFFTYSFTNPDELRFVGIGNWVRVV' A
#
# COMPACT_ATOMS: atom_id res chain seq x y z
N MET A 1 -16.49 -9.67 -19.62
CA MET A 1 -15.64 -8.47 -19.74
C MET A 1 -16.10 -7.69 -20.96
N ASP A 2 -16.90 -6.65 -20.76
CA ASP A 2 -17.66 -6.01 -21.83
C ASP A 2 -16.73 -5.27 -22.80
N ARG A 3 -16.75 -5.64 -24.08
CA ARG A 3 -15.90 -5.04 -25.14
C ARG A 3 -16.08 -3.52 -25.26
N HIS A 4 -17.24 -3.01 -24.85
CA HIS A 4 -17.54 -1.57 -24.84
C HIS A 4 -16.70 -0.77 -23.82
N LEU A 5 -16.31 -1.36 -22.68
CA LEU A 5 -15.47 -0.69 -21.69
C LEU A 5 -14.06 -0.43 -22.25
N PHE A 6 -13.49 -1.44 -22.89
CA PHE A 6 -12.12 -1.34 -23.43
C PHE A 6 -12.02 -0.31 -24.56
N GLN A 7 -13.06 -0.19 -25.40
CA GLN A 7 -13.14 0.86 -26.42
C GLN A 7 -13.24 2.26 -25.82
N ARG A 8 -13.99 2.43 -24.73
CA ARG A 8 -14.10 3.72 -24.01
C ARG A 8 -12.79 4.13 -23.34
N ILE A 9 -12.07 3.17 -22.75
CA ILE A 9 -10.75 3.40 -22.14
C ILE A 9 -9.74 3.81 -23.21
N ARG A 10 -9.67 3.10 -24.34
CA ARG A 10 -8.80 3.48 -25.47
C ARG A 10 -9.11 4.87 -26.03
N LYS A 11 -10.39 5.24 -26.14
CA LYS A 11 -10.80 6.56 -26.64
C LYS A 11 -10.31 7.71 -25.74
N HIS A 12 -10.14 7.46 -24.44
CA HIS A 12 -9.68 8.46 -23.45
C HIS A 12 -8.30 8.13 -22.85
N ALA A 13 -7.50 7.30 -23.55
CA ALA A 13 -6.21 6.81 -23.04
C ALA A 13 -5.27 7.95 -22.61
N TRP A 14 -5.29 9.07 -23.34
CA TRP A 14 -4.49 10.25 -23.03
C TRP A 14 -4.78 10.86 -21.66
N GLY A 15 -6.05 10.86 -21.22
CA GLY A 15 -6.42 11.35 -19.89
C GLY A 15 -5.84 10.47 -18.78
N TYR A 16 -5.84 9.16 -18.98
CA TYR A 16 -5.22 8.22 -18.04
C TYR A 16 -3.69 8.38 -17.99
N ILE A 17 -3.04 8.61 -19.13
CA ILE A 17 -1.58 8.84 -19.19
C ILE A 17 -1.22 10.13 -18.44
N TYR A 18 -2.02 11.19 -18.55
CA TYR A 18 -1.77 12.45 -17.84
C TYR A 18 -1.91 12.32 -16.32
N VAL A 19 -2.89 11.54 -15.85
CA VAL A 19 -3.15 11.34 -14.42
C VAL A 19 -2.25 10.25 -13.81
N ALA A 20 -1.74 9.32 -14.63
CA ALA A 20 -0.94 8.19 -14.18
C ALA A 20 0.28 8.57 -13.32
N PRO A 21 1.10 9.60 -13.64
CA PRO A 21 2.22 9.98 -12.79
C PRO A 21 1.79 10.31 -11.35
N TRP A 22 0.70 11.06 -11.20
CA TRP A 22 0.15 11.42 -9.88
C TRP A 22 -0.39 10.20 -9.13
N VAL A 23 -1.09 9.31 -9.82
CA VAL A 23 -1.60 8.07 -9.22
C VAL A 23 -0.44 7.18 -8.77
N VAL A 24 0.59 7.03 -9.60
CA VAL A 24 1.79 6.24 -9.26
C VAL A 24 2.47 6.84 -8.03
N LEU A 25 2.67 8.15 -7.98
CA LEU A 25 3.25 8.82 -6.82
C LEU A 25 2.40 8.60 -5.55
N TYR A 26 1.09 8.73 -5.63
CA TYR A 26 0.20 8.47 -4.50
C TYR A 26 0.27 7.01 -4.03
N LEU A 27 0.35 6.04 -4.94
CA LEU A 27 0.49 4.63 -4.57
C LEU A 27 1.84 4.36 -3.88
N VAL A 28 2.92 4.92 -4.42
CA VAL A 28 4.27 4.72 -3.85
C VAL A 28 4.42 5.42 -2.50
N PHE A 29 3.98 6.67 -2.38
CA PHE A 29 4.21 7.46 -1.16
C PHE A 29 3.04 7.44 -0.18
N GLY A 30 1.84 7.09 -0.61
CA GLY A 30 0.66 6.93 0.25
C GLY A 30 0.45 5.47 0.62
N LEU A 31 0.28 4.59 -0.37
CA LEU A 31 -0.12 3.20 -0.10
C LEU A 31 1.04 2.34 0.41
N CYS A 32 2.26 2.53 -0.08
CA CYS A 32 3.42 1.75 0.37
C CYS A 32 3.71 1.92 1.88
N PRO A 33 3.82 3.13 2.46
CA PRO A 33 4.07 3.26 3.90
C PRO A 33 2.89 2.79 4.76
N LEU A 34 1.65 2.87 4.26
CA LEU A 34 0.49 2.27 4.92
C LEU A 34 0.62 0.74 4.98
N GLY A 35 0.99 0.12 3.85
CA GLY A 35 1.25 -1.31 3.77
C GLY A 35 2.40 -1.74 4.67
N LEU A 36 3.50 -0.97 4.71
CA LEU A 36 4.63 -1.21 5.60
C LEU A 36 4.24 -1.10 7.07
N SER A 37 3.47 -0.07 7.45
CA SER A 37 2.98 0.10 8.82
C SER A 37 2.08 -1.05 9.24
N PHE A 38 1.18 -1.47 8.34
CA PHE A 38 0.32 -2.63 8.56
C PHE A 38 1.14 -3.92 8.70
N TYR A 39 2.14 -4.12 7.85
CA TYR A 39 3.05 -5.27 7.94
C TYR A 39 3.81 -5.28 9.28
N LEU A 40 4.43 -4.15 9.65
CA LEU A 40 5.18 -4.00 10.90
C LEU A 40 4.31 -4.21 12.15
N SER A 41 2.99 -3.99 12.08
CA SER A 41 2.08 -4.25 13.20
C SER A 41 2.11 -5.71 13.68
N PHE A 42 2.48 -6.66 12.80
CA PHE A 42 2.63 -8.08 13.13
C PHE A 42 4.02 -8.44 13.70
N PHE A 43 4.93 -7.47 13.82
CA PHE A 43 6.29 -7.66 14.32
C PHE A 43 6.51 -6.85 15.60
N THR A 44 7.45 -7.28 16.45
CA THR A 44 8.03 -6.41 17.48
C THR A 44 8.99 -5.45 16.80
N TYR A 45 8.77 -4.15 16.94
CA TYR A 45 9.62 -3.12 16.38
C TYR A 45 10.02 -2.12 17.46
N SER A 46 11.33 -1.89 17.63
CA SER A 46 11.89 -0.92 18.55
C SER A 46 12.88 -0.03 17.81
N PHE A 47 12.72 1.30 17.94
CA PHE A 47 13.64 2.26 17.32
C PHE A 47 15.04 2.24 17.94
N THR A 48 15.15 1.81 19.21
CA THR A 48 16.43 1.73 19.92
C THR A 48 17.15 0.40 19.73
N ASN A 49 16.39 -0.67 19.46
CA ASN A 49 16.92 -2.02 19.27
C ASN A 49 16.38 -2.63 17.96
N PRO A 50 16.99 -2.32 16.81
CA PRO A 50 16.52 -2.81 15.50
C PRO A 50 16.66 -4.33 15.34
N ASP A 51 17.51 -4.99 16.14
CA ASP A 51 17.72 -6.45 16.11
C ASP A 51 16.56 -7.25 16.73
N GLU A 52 15.62 -6.59 17.43
CA GLU A 52 14.47 -7.23 18.07
C GLU A 52 13.28 -7.46 17.11
N LEU A 53 13.50 -7.38 15.79
CA LEU A 53 12.48 -7.54 14.77
C LEU A 53 12.01 -8.99 14.68
N ARG A 54 10.98 -9.34 15.46
CA ARG A 54 10.43 -10.71 15.54
C ARG A 54 8.97 -10.71 15.15
N PHE A 55 8.59 -11.67 14.32
CA PHE A 55 7.18 -11.90 14.00
C PHE A 55 6.43 -12.39 15.25
N VAL A 56 5.37 -11.68 15.64
CA VAL A 56 4.54 -11.98 16.81
C VAL A 56 3.06 -12.19 16.45
N GLY A 57 2.73 -12.19 15.15
CA GLY A 57 1.37 -12.35 14.67
C GLY A 57 0.45 -11.24 15.21
N ILE A 58 -0.73 -11.61 15.70
CA ILE A 58 -1.75 -10.67 16.18
C ILE A 58 -1.50 -10.24 17.65
N GLY A 59 -0.43 -10.72 18.29
CA GLY A 59 -0.15 -10.47 19.71
C GLY A 59 -0.11 -8.99 20.10
N ASN A 60 0.37 -8.12 19.21
CA ASN A 60 0.36 -6.67 19.43
C ASN A 60 -1.06 -6.08 19.49
N TRP A 61 -1.99 -6.58 18.67
CA TRP A 61 -3.37 -6.09 18.62
C TRP A 61 -4.14 -6.43 19.89
N VAL A 62 -3.89 -7.59 20.48
CA VAL A 62 -4.51 -8.02 21.74
C VAL A 62 -3.95 -7.26 22.94
N ARG A 63 -2.66 -6.89 22.92
CA ARG A 63 -2.01 -6.11 23.99
C ARG A 63 -2.49 -4.65 24.05
N VAL A 64 -2.93 -4.11 22.91
CA VAL A 64 -3.38 -2.71 22.78
C VAL A 64 -4.82 -2.50 23.27
N VAL A 65 -5.60 -3.59 23.43
CA VAL A 65 -6.95 -3.58 24.05
C VAL A 65 -6.83 -3.91 25.53
#